data_AF-A0AA44XXG4-F1
#
_entry.id   AF-A0AA44XXG4-F1
#
_cell.length_a   1.000
_cell.length_b   1.000
_cell.length_c   1.000
_cell.angle_alpha   90.00
_cell.angle_beta   90.00
_cell.angle_gamma   90.00
#
_symmetry.space_group_name_H-M   'P 1'
#
loop_
_entity.id
_entity.type
_entity.pdbx_description
1 polymer ?
#
loop_
_entity_poly.entity_id
_entity_poly.type
_entity_poly.pdbx_seq_one_letter_code
_entity_poly.pdbx_strand_id
1 'polypeptide(L)'
;MTPPLELPDVFQVTQSAIEPAAAARADEPTRTDATARRERAWPTDLAEPLKGNSPRILRTLNVRLQRYIAAPAKWLPSLNAANGSRRQQRSERRVACVQLLRALIKYCDLASLRVGAPGAQGWVDLTLPFFAGQAGLQIRRAERALRDLQTAGLAKVRRQCERQETDQGERYKGLAAIKYLPPSLFEAFGMGAWLRHERVRAHLRAQRRSAAARKRDRRAALEMNQLRTIAGSAGGRKRSSKERIAVPDADFERMIMLRAGQIKARQPDLDREACYEQARRELAPPCST
;
A
#
# COMPACT_ATOMS: atom_id res chain seq x y z
N MET A 1 2.69 -66.05 62.37
CA MET A 1 3.97 -65.34 62.15
C MET A 1 4.70 -66.09 61.06
N THR A 2 4.97 -65.46 59.93
CA THR A 2 5.56 -66.08 58.73
C THR A 2 7.10 -66.18 58.85
N PRO A 3 7.74 -67.17 58.20
CA PRO A 3 9.13 -67.52 58.46
C PRO A 3 10.14 -66.66 57.70
N PRO A 4 11.41 -66.59 58.16
CA PRO A 4 12.54 -66.26 57.31
C PRO A 4 12.89 -67.47 56.43
N LEU A 5 13.20 -67.23 55.15
CA LEU A 5 13.77 -68.24 54.26
C LEU A 5 15.17 -67.79 53.85
N GLU A 6 16.17 -68.56 54.28
CA GLU A 6 17.57 -68.40 53.92
C GLU A 6 17.78 -68.77 52.43
N LEU A 7 18.66 -68.03 51.76
CA LEU A 7 19.18 -68.40 50.44
C LEU A 7 20.60 -68.93 50.62
N PRO A 8 20.90 -70.18 50.21
CA PRO A 8 22.27 -70.68 50.21
C PRO A 8 23.06 -70.12 49.03
N ASP A 9 24.23 -69.58 49.34
CA ASP A 9 25.22 -69.09 48.38
C ASP A 9 26.24 -70.22 48.11
N VAL A 10 26.37 -70.65 46.84
CA VAL A 10 27.35 -71.66 46.42
C VAL A 10 28.01 -71.21 45.11
N PHE A 11 29.18 -70.55 45.26
CA PHE A 11 30.50 -71.03 44.80
C PHE A 11 30.57 -71.61 43.37
N GLN A 12 31.43 -71.17 42.44
CA GLN A 12 32.85 -70.76 42.53
C GLN A 12 33.20 -69.64 41.51
N VAL A 13 34.12 -68.67 41.72
CA VAL A 13 35.58 -68.76 42.06
C VAL A 13 36.38 -69.33 40.84
N THR A 14 37.41 -68.68 40.24
CA THR A 14 38.17 -67.45 40.57
C THR A 14 39.11 -66.99 39.43
N GLN A 15 39.66 -65.76 39.57
CA GLN A 15 41.06 -65.33 39.25
C GLN A 15 41.48 -65.23 37.76
N SER A 16 41.86 -64.04 37.25
CA SER A 16 43.13 -63.27 37.42
C SER A 16 44.15 -63.61 36.29
N ALA A 17 45.13 -62.79 35.90
CA ALA A 17 45.74 -61.66 36.60
C ALA A 17 46.48 -60.67 35.66
N ILE A 18 46.55 -59.40 36.09
CA ILE A 18 47.75 -58.54 36.17
C ILE A 18 48.29 -57.80 34.91
N GLU A 19 48.39 -56.47 35.07
CA GLU A 19 49.08 -55.43 34.26
C GLU A 19 50.64 -55.46 34.48
N PRO A 20 51.54 -54.47 34.17
CA PRO A 20 51.32 -53.09 33.72
C PRO A 20 52.39 -52.39 32.81
N ALA A 21 52.10 -51.10 32.53
CA ALA A 21 52.98 -49.92 32.52
C ALA A 21 53.89 -49.52 31.31
N ALA A 22 53.74 -48.24 30.94
CA ALA A 22 54.72 -47.27 30.38
C ALA A 22 55.28 -47.49 28.95
N ALA A 23 55.43 -46.52 28.04
CA ALA A 23 55.04 -45.08 27.94
C ALA A 23 55.22 -44.63 26.43
N ALA A 24 55.11 -43.39 25.93
CA ALA A 24 54.93 -42.05 26.51
C ALA A 24 54.42 -40.98 25.49
N ARG A 25 53.55 -40.05 25.95
CA ARG A 25 53.44 -38.60 25.61
C ARG A 25 52.96 -38.07 24.23
N ALA A 26 52.39 -36.85 24.34
CA ALA A 26 51.94 -35.86 23.33
C ALA A 26 50.64 -36.19 22.56
N ASP A 27 49.58 -35.36 22.54
CA ASP A 27 49.35 -34.05 23.19
C ASP A 27 47.89 -33.89 23.67
N GLU A 28 47.69 -33.34 24.87
CA GLU A 28 46.43 -32.74 25.30
C GLU A 28 46.44 -31.23 25.03
N PRO A 29 45.47 -30.65 24.30
CA PRO A 29 45.17 -29.23 24.37
C PRO A 29 44.22 -28.97 25.55
N THR A 30 44.84 -28.86 26.72
CA THR A 30 44.50 -27.98 27.86
C THR A 30 43.16 -27.24 27.81
N ARG A 31 42.33 -27.50 28.83
CA ARG A 31 41.19 -26.65 29.21
C ARG A 31 41.65 -25.23 29.58
N THR A 32 41.74 -24.32 28.60
CA THR A 32 41.84 -22.87 28.85
C THR A 32 40.48 -22.21 28.86
N ASP A 33 40.06 -21.85 30.06
CA ASP A 33 38.87 -21.06 30.38
C ASP A 33 39.07 -19.60 29.93
N ALA A 34 38.98 -19.35 28.62
CA ALA A 34 39.14 -18.01 28.03
C ALA A 34 38.48 -17.80 26.66
N THR A 35 37.84 -18.82 26.06
CA THR A 35 37.03 -18.61 24.84
C THR A 35 35.76 -17.84 25.22
N ALA A 36 35.89 -16.52 25.16
CA ALA A 36 34.88 -15.52 25.46
C ALA A 36 33.47 -16.01 25.16
N ARG A 37 32.57 -15.84 26.14
CA ARG A 37 31.10 -15.89 25.96
C ARG A 37 30.80 -15.35 24.57
N ARG A 38 30.51 -16.23 23.59
CA ARG A 38 30.37 -15.83 22.17
C ARG A 38 29.57 -14.55 22.16
N GLU A 39 30.21 -13.43 21.80
CA GLU A 39 29.55 -12.14 21.86
C GLU A 39 28.22 -12.32 21.15
N ARG A 40 27.13 -11.95 21.82
CA ARG A 40 25.79 -12.27 21.34
C ARG A 40 25.61 -11.50 20.05
N ALA A 41 25.98 -12.11 18.94
CA ALA A 41 25.98 -11.55 17.61
C ALA A 41 24.52 -11.35 17.24
N TRP A 42 24.03 -10.16 17.59
CA TRP A 42 22.79 -9.62 17.09
C TRP A 42 22.88 -9.69 15.57
N PRO A 43 21.87 -10.25 14.87
CA PRO A 43 21.91 -10.29 13.42
C PRO A 43 22.15 -8.87 12.91
N THR A 44 23.26 -8.65 12.20
CA THR A 44 23.60 -7.35 11.59
C THR A 44 22.52 -6.93 10.59
N ASP A 45 21.80 -7.91 10.04
CA ASP A 45 20.61 -7.79 9.21
C ASP A 45 19.33 -7.45 10.01
N LEU A 46 19.42 -6.50 10.94
CA LEU A 46 18.23 -5.88 11.52
C LEU A 46 17.55 -5.04 10.42
N ALA A 47 16.41 -5.52 9.95
CA ALA A 47 15.57 -4.90 8.92
C ALA A 47 15.68 -3.36 8.88
N GLU A 48 16.07 -2.84 7.71
CA GLU A 48 16.48 -1.43 7.51
C GLU A 48 15.63 -0.43 8.30
N PRO A 49 16.26 0.59 8.91
CA PRO A 49 15.51 1.67 9.53
C PRO A 49 14.57 2.32 8.52
N LEU A 50 13.37 2.67 8.99
CA LEU A 50 12.37 3.39 8.20
C LEU A 50 13.00 4.53 7.39
N LYS A 51 12.76 4.52 6.07
CA LYS A 51 13.28 5.51 5.10
C LYS A 51 13.20 6.94 5.64
N GLY A 52 14.17 7.79 5.31
CA GLY A 52 14.27 9.15 5.88
C GLY A 52 13.03 10.03 5.72
N ASN A 53 12.25 9.82 4.66
CA ASN A 53 10.97 10.49 4.39
C ASN A 53 9.79 9.98 5.25
N SER A 54 9.98 8.92 6.05
CA SER A 54 8.96 8.37 6.94
C SER A 54 8.63 9.35 8.09
N PRO A 55 7.36 9.43 8.53
CA PRO A 55 6.96 10.27 9.66
C PRO A 55 7.84 10.05 10.89
N ARG A 56 8.31 11.15 11.50
CA ARG A 56 9.26 11.12 12.63
C ARG A 56 8.76 10.25 13.79
N ILE A 57 7.46 10.26 14.09
CA ILE A 57 6.85 9.42 15.13
C ILE A 57 7.04 7.91 14.87
N LEU A 58 6.89 7.44 13.63
CA LEU A 58 7.10 6.03 13.28
C LEU A 58 8.59 5.64 13.42
N ARG A 59 9.50 6.53 12.99
CA ARG A 59 10.94 6.37 13.18
C ARG A 59 11.31 6.29 14.67
N THR A 60 10.77 7.19 15.49
CA THR A 60 10.98 7.18 16.95
C THR A 60 10.40 5.94 17.61
N LEU A 61 9.22 5.46 17.20
CA LEU A 61 8.65 4.20 17.70
C LEU A 61 9.57 3.02 17.39
N ASN A 62 10.02 2.86 16.15
CA ASN A 62 10.89 1.75 15.72
C ASN A 62 12.20 1.68 16.55
N VAL A 63 12.81 2.83 16.85
CA VAL A 63 13.96 2.92 17.77
C VAL A 63 13.55 2.54 19.21
N ARG A 64 12.44 3.10 19.72
CA ARG A 64 11.96 2.82 21.09
C ARG A 64 11.60 1.35 21.32
N LEU A 65 11.21 0.58 20.29
CA LEU A 65 10.97 -0.86 20.40
C LEU A 65 12.17 -1.65 20.96
N GLN A 66 13.41 -1.18 20.74
CA GLN A 66 14.60 -1.83 21.30
C GLN A 66 14.56 -1.93 22.83
N ARG A 67 13.89 -0.99 23.50
CA ARG A 67 13.75 -0.96 24.96
C ARG A 67 13.02 -2.19 25.52
N TYR A 68 12.10 -2.78 24.75
CA TYR A 68 11.43 -4.03 25.13
C TYR A 68 12.39 -5.23 25.21
N ILE A 69 13.41 -5.27 24.34
CA ILE A 69 14.39 -6.37 24.33
C ILE A 69 15.21 -6.37 25.63
N ALA A 70 15.59 -5.19 26.11
CA ALA A 70 16.37 -5.01 27.33
C ALA A 70 15.54 -5.17 28.62
N ALA A 71 14.39 -4.51 28.71
CA ALA A 71 13.54 -4.48 29.91
C ALA A 71 12.07 -4.79 29.57
N PRO A 72 11.72 -6.05 29.25
CA PRO A 72 10.42 -6.39 28.68
C PRO A 72 9.25 -6.13 29.62
N ALA A 73 9.40 -6.46 30.91
CA ALA A 73 8.38 -6.21 31.92
C ALA A 73 8.10 -4.70 32.15
N LYS A 74 9.07 -3.82 31.89
CA LYS A 74 8.92 -2.37 32.04
C LYS A 74 8.22 -1.71 30.85
N TRP A 75 8.48 -2.18 29.63
CA TRP A 75 8.02 -1.50 28.41
C TRP A 75 6.78 -2.12 27.76
N LEU A 76 6.66 -3.45 27.73
CA LEU A 76 5.47 -4.13 27.18
C LEU A 76 5.15 -5.37 28.04
N PRO A 77 4.68 -5.20 29.29
CA PRO A 77 4.38 -6.32 30.18
C PRO A 77 3.37 -7.31 29.59
N SER A 78 2.35 -6.83 28.86
CA SER A 78 1.37 -7.68 28.17
C SER A 78 2.03 -8.59 27.10
N LEU A 79 3.03 -8.08 26.36
CA LEU A 79 3.77 -8.85 25.37
C LEU A 79 4.73 -9.85 26.03
N ASN A 80 5.33 -9.48 27.17
CA ASN A 80 6.18 -10.38 27.95
C ASN A 80 5.37 -11.56 28.51
N ALA A 81 4.11 -11.33 28.89
CA ALA A 81 3.18 -12.35 29.38
C ALA A 81 2.43 -13.12 28.26
N ALA A 82 2.47 -12.65 27.01
CA ALA A 82 1.74 -13.26 25.88
C ALA A 82 2.17 -14.71 25.56
N ASN A 83 3.28 -15.18 26.14
CA ASN A 83 3.70 -16.57 26.09
C ASN A 83 2.90 -17.52 27.02
N GLY A 84 2.00 -16.99 27.86
CA GLY A 84 1.25 -17.75 28.86
C GLY A 84 2.08 -18.19 30.08
N SER A 85 3.26 -17.60 30.30
CA SER A 85 4.16 -17.99 31.39
C SER A 85 4.34 -16.88 32.41
N ARG A 86 4.45 -17.25 33.69
CA ARG A 86 4.93 -16.36 34.76
C ARG A 86 6.41 -15.96 34.59
N ARG A 87 7.18 -16.72 33.77
CA ARG A 87 8.60 -16.44 33.48
C ARG A 87 8.72 -15.49 32.29
N GLN A 88 9.72 -14.60 32.35
CA GLN A 88 10.07 -13.67 31.27
C GLN A 88 10.18 -14.39 29.90
N GLN A 89 9.58 -13.79 28.86
CA GLN A 89 9.64 -14.31 27.49
C GLN A 89 11.10 -14.45 27.03
N ARG A 90 11.48 -15.62 26.47
CA ARG A 90 12.85 -15.88 25.95
C ARG A 90 13.28 -14.80 24.96
N SER A 91 14.55 -14.40 25.00
CA SER A 91 15.06 -13.27 24.19
C SER A 91 14.82 -13.45 22.68
N GLU A 92 15.06 -14.61 22.10
CA GLU A 92 14.75 -14.91 20.68
C GLU A 92 13.30 -14.52 20.31
N ARG A 93 12.33 -14.95 21.13
CA ARG A 93 10.90 -14.69 20.89
C ARG A 93 10.57 -13.19 21.05
N ARG A 94 11.22 -12.48 21.98
CA ARG A 94 11.12 -11.01 22.10
C ARG A 94 11.63 -10.31 20.84
N VAL A 95 12.76 -10.78 20.31
CA VAL A 95 13.40 -10.23 19.11
C VAL A 95 12.53 -10.45 17.88
N ALA A 96 11.97 -11.64 17.70
CA ALA A 96 11.02 -11.93 16.61
C ALA A 96 9.77 -11.02 16.68
N CYS A 97 9.22 -10.77 17.87
CA CYS A 97 8.11 -9.81 18.03
C CYS A 97 8.52 -8.39 17.62
N VAL A 98 9.71 -7.92 18.01
CA VAL A 98 10.21 -6.59 17.64
C VAL A 98 10.52 -6.48 16.16
N GLN A 99 11.17 -7.48 15.54
CA GLN A 99 11.45 -7.50 14.10
C GLN A 99 10.16 -7.45 13.28
N LEU A 100 9.18 -8.31 13.59
CA LEU A 100 7.89 -8.28 12.92
C LEU A 100 7.17 -6.94 13.11
N LEU A 101 7.21 -6.37 14.31
CA LEU A 101 6.57 -5.08 14.59
C LEU A 101 7.26 -3.92 13.86
N ARG A 102 8.60 -3.93 13.73
CA ARG A 102 9.35 -2.99 12.88
C ARG A 102 8.91 -3.09 11.41
N ALA A 103 8.78 -4.32 10.90
CA ALA A 103 8.29 -4.56 9.54
C ALA A 103 6.85 -4.06 9.35
N LEU A 104 5.95 -4.24 10.33
CA LEU A 104 4.60 -3.66 10.28
C LEU A 104 4.62 -2.12 10.33
N ILE A 105 5.45 -1.50 11.17
CA ILE A 105 5.56 -0.03 11.25
C ILE A 105 6.06 0.58 9.92
N LYS A 106 6.95 -0.11 9.19
CA LYS A 106 7.45 0.31 7.86
C LYS A 106 6.33 0.55 6.83
N TYR A 107 5.18 -0.11 6.99
CA TYR A 107 4.02 -0.03 6.11
C TYR A 107 2.77 0.52 6.80
N CYS A 108 2.91 1.24 7.93
CA CYS A 108 1.78 1.82 8.66
C CYS A 108 1.40 3.20 8.10
N ASP A 109 0.17 3.37 7.63
CA ASP A 109 -0.41 4.71 7.42
C ASP A 109 -0.84 5.31 8.76
N LEU A 110 -0.44 6.57 9.03
CA LEU A 110 -0.80 7.24 10.28
C LEU A 110 -2.28 7.61 10.36
N ALA A 111 -2.94 7.97 9.26
CA ALA A 111 -4.33 8.42 9.33
C ALA A 111 -5.23 7.27 9.81
N SER A 112 -5.16 6.11 9.13
CA SER A 112 -5.98 4.93 9.42
C SER A 112 -5.39 3.98 10.46
N LEU A 113 -4.09 4.05 10.76
CA LEU A 113 -3.32 3.04 11.49
C LEU A 113 -3.35 1.64 10.84
N ARG A 114 -3.78 1.54 9.58
CA ARG A 114 -3.77 0.32 8.77
C ARG A 114 -2.35 0.09 8.25
N VAL A 115 -1.97 -1.19 8.19
CA VAL A 115 -0.70 -1.63 7.61
C VAL A 115 -0.93 -2.16 6.20
N GLY A 116 -0.20 -1.63 5.22
CA GLY A 116 -0.38 -1.89 3.80
C GLY A 116 0.32 -0.84 2.94
N ALA A 117 -0.05 -0.75 1.67
CA ALA A 117 0.51 0.25 0.76
C ALA A 117 -0.56 0.78 -0.22
N PRO A 118 -0.45 2.04 -0.68
CA PRO A 118 -1.19 2.48 -1.85
C PRO A 118 -0.64 1.79 -3.10
N GLY A 119 -1.47 0.98 -3.76
CA GLY A 119 -1.24 0.46 -5.11
C GLY A 119 -2.01 1.27 -6.17
N ALA A 120 -1.84 0.93 -7.44
CA ALA A 120 -2.45 1.64 -8.57
C ALA A 120 -3.99 1.65 -8.50
N GLN A 121 -4.60 0.52 -8.13
CA GLN A 121 -6.06 0.36 -8.02
C GLN A 121 -6.60 0.68 -6.60
N GLY A 122 -5.81 1.33 -5.74
CA GLY A 122 -6.19 1.64 -4.36
C GLY A 122 -5.35 0.91 -3.32
N TRP A 123 -5.88 0.77 -2.10
CA TRP A 123 -5.11 0.24 -0.96
C TRP A 123 -4.91 -1.27 -1.01
N VAL A 124 -3.67 -1.72 -0.88
CA VAL A 124 -3.27 -3.14 -0.87
C VAL A 124 -2.89 -3.56 0.54
N ASP A 125 -3.56 -4.59 1.07
CA ASP A 125 -3.15 -5.27 2.30
C ASP A 125 -2.04 -6.29 2.01
N LEU A 126 -0.99 -6.26 2.83
CA LEU A 126 0.20 -7.09 2.65
C LEU A 126 0.09 -8.41 3.43
N THR A 127 0.58 -9.51 2.87
CA THR A 127 0.46 -10.85 3.46
C THR A 127 1.42 -11.06 4.64
N LEU A 128 1.18 -12.07 5.48
CA LEU A 128 2.13 -12.40 6.56
C LEU A 128 3.49 -12.90 6.03
N PRO A 129 3.58 -13.76 5.00
CA PRO A 129 4.86 -14.13 4.38
C PRO A 129 5.67 -12.92 3.90
N PHE A 130 5.03 -11.88 3.35
CA PHE A 130 5.70 -10.62 2.99
C PHE A 130 6.37 -9.96 4.22
N PHE A 131 5.64 -9.84 5.33
CA PHE A 131 6.20 -9.29 6.57
C PHE A 131 7.25 -10.20 7.22
N ALA A 132 7.14 -11.52 7.06
CA ALA A 132 8.13 -12.47 7.52
C ALA A 132 9.47 -12.24 6.78
N GLY A 133 9.44 -12.09 5.46
CA GLY A 133 10.60 -11.71 4.64
C GLY A 133 11.16 -10.34 5.05
N GLN A 134 10.33 -9.31 5.17
CA GLN A 134 10.76 -7.97 5.62
C GLN A 134 11.31 -7.93 7.06
N ALA A 135 11.05 -8.95 7.88
CA ALA A 135 11.53 -9.06 9.26
C ALA A 135 12.74 -9.99 9.43
N GLY A 136 13.20 -10.67 8.38
CA GLY A 136 14.23 -11.72 8.47
C GLY A 136 13.76 -12.96 9.24
N LEU A 137 12.45 -13.27 9.20
CA LEU A 137 11.84 -14.34 9.98
C LEU A 137 11.29 -15.47 9.09
N GLN A 138 11.47 -16.71 9.54
CA GLN A 138 10.70 -17.85 9.02
C GLN A 138 9.21 -17.67 9.31
N ILE A 139 8.35 -18.10 8.38
CA ILE A 139 6.89 -17.90 8.44
C ILE A 139 6.30 -18.37 9.77
N ARG A 140 6.66 -19.56 10.27
CA ARG A 140 6.19 -20.09 11.58
C ARG A 140 6.59 -19.23 12.78
N ARG A 141 7.75 -18.54 12.72
CA ARG A 141 8.16 -17.59 13.77
C ARG A 141 7.38 -16.28 13.66
N ALA A 142 7.12 -15.80 12.44
CA ALA A 142 6.27 -14.64 12.18
C ALA A 142 4.79 -14.89 12.59
N GLU A 143 4.24 -16.09 12.36
CA GLU A 143 2.91 -16.52 12.85
C GLU A 143 2.82 -16.45 14.38
N ARG A 144 3.84 -17.00 15.08
CA ARG A 144 3.90 -16.98 16.54
C ARG A 144 4.07 -15.55 17.09
N ALA A 145 4.96 -14.76 16.49
CA ALA A 145 5.16 -13.36 16.85
C ALA A 145 3.89 -12.51 16.62
N LEU A 146 3.17 -12.72 15.51
CA LEU A 146 1.91 -12.02 15.24
C LEU A 146 0.85 -12.39 16.29
N ARG A 147 0.74 -13.67 16.66
CA ARG A 147 -0.15 -14.12 17.73
C ARG A 147 0.18 -13.44 19.06
N ASP A 148 1.46 -13.38 19.43
CA ASP A 148 1.89 -12.71 20.67
C ASP A 148 1.54 -11.21 20.67
N LEU A 149 1.77 -10.52 19.55
CA LEU A 149 1.39 -9.12 19.35
C LEU A 149 -0.13 -8.90 19.41
N GLN A 150 -0.93 -9.85 18.92
CA GLN A 150 -2.39 -9.81 19.04
C GLN A 150 -2.84 -10.01 20.49
N THR A 151 -2.34 -11.04 21.18
CA THR A 151 -2.61 -11.30 22.61
C THR A 151 -2.23 -10.11 23.48
N ALA A 152 -1.13 -9.42 23.16
CA ALA A 152 -0.66 -8.24 23.88
C ALA A 152 -1.46 -6.95 23.62
N GLY A 153 -2.41 -6.96 22.68
CA GLY A 153 -3.14 -5.76 22.24
C GLY A 153 -2.30 -4.76 21.44
N LEU A 154 -1.23 -5.22 20.79
CA LEU A 154 -0.26 -4.41 20.04
C LEU A 154 -0.38 -4.55 18.51
N ALA A 155 -1.21 -5.48 18.03
CA ALA A 155 -1.64 -5.60 16.65
C ALA A 155 -3.08 -6.11 16.58
N LYS A 156 -3.89 -5.58 15.65
CA LYS A 156 -5.23 -6.11 15.35
C LYS A 156 -5.26 -6.65 13.93
N VAL A 157 -5.82 -7.84 13.73
CA VAL A 157 -5.89 -8.52 12.43
C VAL A 157 -7.35 -8.83 12.10
N ARG A 158 -7.82 -8.40 10.93
CA ARG A 158 -9.15 -8.73 10.38
C ARG A 158 -8.96 -9.65 9.18
N ARG A 159 -9.49 -10.88 9.26
CA ARG A 159 -9.51 -11.80 8.12
C ARG A 159 -10.39 -11.22 7.01
N GLN A 160 -10.08 -11.57 5.76
CA GLN A 160 -10.86 -11.23 4.59
C GLN A 160 -11.04 -12.47 3.72
N CYS A 161 -12.19 -12.56 3.08
CA CYS A 161 -12.45 -13.50 2.00
C CYS A 161 -13.35 -12.83 0.96
N GLU A 162 -13.28 -13.33 -0.26
CA GLU A 162 -14.11 -12.96 -1.40
C GLU A 162 -15.00 -14.16 -1.73
N ARG A 163 -16.31 -13.96 -1.87
CA ARG A 163 -17.22 -14.99 -2.39
C ARG A 163 -17.17 -14.93 -3.91
N GLN A 164 -16.94 -16.07 -4.54
CA GLN A 164 -16.95 -16.24 -5.98
C GLN A 164 -18.04 -17.25 -6.31
N GLU A 165 -19.05 -16.83 -7.06
CA GLU A 165 -20.01 -17.75 -7.65
C GLU A 165 -19.36 -18.39 -8.88
N THR A 166 -19.41 -19.71 -8.94
CA THR A 166 -18.88 -20.52 -10.04
C THR A 166 -19.95 -21.52 -10.48
N ASP A 167 -19.80 -22.09 -11.67
CA ASP A 167 -20.78 -23.05 -12.23
C ASP A 167 -20.98 -24.31 -11.36
N GLN A 168 -20.05 -24.56 -10.43
CA GLN A 168 -20.06 -25.66 -9.45
C GLN A 168 -20.57 -25.22 -8.05
N GLY A 169 -21.05 -23.98 -7.90
CA GLY A 169 -21.54 -23.41 -6.64
C GLY A 169 -20.71 -22.26 -6.07
N GLU A 170 -20.96 -21.90 -4.81
CA GLU A 170 -20.23 -20.83 -4.12
C GLU A 170 -18.83 -21.29 -3.64
N ARG A 171 -17.80 -20.50 -3.99
CA ARG A 171 -16.42 -20.70 -3.54
C ARG A 171 -15.92 -19.49 -2.77
N TYR A 172 -15.26 -19.72 -1.63
CA TYR A 172 -14.60 -18.65 -0.87
C TYR A 172 -13.10 -18.59 -1.14
N LYS A 173 -12.61 -17.42 -1.57
CA LYS A 173 -11.20 -17.13 -1.80
C LYS A 173 -10.64 -16.30 -0.63
N GLY A 174 -9.60 -16.81 0.03
CA GLY A 174 -8.93 -16.09 1.11
C GLY A 174 -8.15 -14.88 0.59
N LEU A 175 -8.35 -13.71 1.20
CA LEU A 175 -7.61 -12.49 0.88
C LEU A 175 -6.60 -12.14 1.98
N ALA A 176 -5.69 -11.21 1.69
CA ALA A 176 -4.68 -10.75 2.64
C ALA A 176 -5.33 -10.04 3.84
N ALA A 177 -5.24 -10.64 5.04
CA ALA A 177 -5.87 -10.08 6.23
C ALA A 177 -5.40 -8.64 6.53
N ILE A 178 -6.36 -7.72 6.76
CA ILE A 178 -6.08 -6.34 7.16
C ILE A 178 -5.39 -6.34 8.52
N LYS A 179 -4.32 -5.55 8.66
CA LYS A 179 -3.58 -5.40 9.92
C LYS A 179 -3.64 -3.94 10.38
N TYR A 180 -3.74 -3.72 11.67
CA TYR A 180 -3.72 -2.39 12.29
C TYR A 180 -2.76 -2.35 13.46
N LEU A 181 -2.08 -1.20 13.64
CA LEU A 181 -1.28 -0.90 14.83
C LEU A 181 -2.10 0.00 15.78
N PRO A 182 -2.66 -0.53 16.89
CA PRO A 182 -3.52 0.24 17.77
C PRO A 182 -2.77 1.38 18.50
N PRO A 183 -3.47 2.47 18.92
CA PRO A 183 -2.87 3.58 19.66
C PRO A 183 -2.11 3.16 20.94
N SER A 184 -2.57 2.09 21.59
CA SER A 184 -1.94 1.46 22.77
C SER A 184 -0.45 1.18 22.57
N LEU A 185 -0.03 0.81 21.36
CA LEU A 185 1.38 0.60 21.03
C LEU A 185 2.20 1.89 21.17
N PHE A 186 1.67 3.04 20.78
CA PHE A 186 2.35 4.32 20.90
C PHE A 186 2.29 4.85 22.34
N GLU A 187 1.18 4.61 23.02
CA GLU A 187 0.96 4.98 24.43
C GLU A 187 1.92 4.24 25.37
N ALA A 188 2.17 2.94 25.15
CA ALA A 188 3.16 2.15 25.89
C ALA A 188 4.60 2.71 25.81
N PHE A 189 4.92 3.51 24.78
CA PHE A 189 6.20 4.21 24.64
C PHE A 189 6.10 5.71 24.91
N GLY A 190 5.02 6.19 25.53
CA GLY A 190 4.83 7.60 25.89
C GLY A 190 4.64 8.54 24.71
N MET A 191 3.98 8.09 23.63
CA MET A 191 3.78 8.86 22.39
C MET A 191 2.31 9.08 22.02
N GLY A 192 1.35 8.78 22.91
CA GLY A 192 -0.09 8.89 22.62
C GLY A 192 -0.53 10.30 22.20
N ALA A 193 -0.08 11.34 22.91
CA ALA A 193 -0.37 12.74 22.55
C ALA A 193 0.22 13.13 21.19
N TRP A 194 1.48 12.75 20.92
CA TRP A 194 2.14 12.99 19.64
C TRP A 194 1.42 12.25 18.49
N LEU A 195 1.00 11.00 18.74
CA LEU A 195 0.19 10.24 17.79
C LEU A 195 -1.08 11.00 17.44
N ARG A 196 -1.85 11.45 18.43
CA ARG A 196 -3.08 12.24 18.22
C ARG A 196 -2.84 13.42 17.28
N HIS A 197 -1.78 14.19 17.50
CA HIS A 197 -1.43 15.37 16.69
C HIS A 197 -1.02 14.99 15.26
N GLU A 198 -0.15 13.98 15.09
CA GLU A 198 0.26 13.55 13.74
C GLU A 198 -0.85 12.82 12.98
N ARG A 199 -1.81 12.17 13.66
CA ARG A 199 -3.01 11.61 13.03
C ARG A 199 -3.93 12.69 12.48
N VAL A 200 -4.21 13.75 13.25
CA VAL A 200 -4.99 14.92 12.76
C VAL A 200 -4.30 15.54 11.55
N ARG A 201 -2.98 15.74 11.61
CA ARG A 201 -2.18 16.21 10.45
C ARG A 201 -2.26 15.26 9.26
N ALA A 202 -2.16 13.94 9.48
CA ALA A 202 -2.25 12.94 8.41
C ALA A 202 -3.64 12.92 7.75
N HIS A 203 -4.73 13.01 8.53
CA HIS A 203 -6.09 13.14 8.02
C HIS A 203 -6.26 14.41 7.16
N LEU A 204 -5.76 15.57 7.62
CA LEU A 204 -5.83 16.81 6.85
C LEU A 204 -5.01 16.73 5.54
N ARG A 205 -3.82 16.11 5.58
CA ARG A 205 -3.02 15.81 4.36
C ARG A 205 -3.77 14.86 3.40
N ALA A 206 -4.52 13.88 3.92
CA ALA A 206 -5.33 12.97 3.10
C ALA A 206 -6.53 13.67 2.47
N GLN A 207 -7.30 14.45 3.25
CA GLN A 207 -8.41 15.25 2.75
C GLN A 207 -7.96 16.22 1.65
N ARG A 208 -6.87 16.98 1.88
CA ARG A 208 -6.30 17.89 0.87
C ARG A 208 -5.91 17.18 -0.42
N ARG A 209 -5.30 15.99 -0.34
CA ARG A 209 -5.00 15.16 -1.53
C ARG A 209 -6.27 14.73 -2.27
N SER A 210 -7.29 14.26 -1.56
CA SER A 210 -8.55 13.83 -2.18
C SER A 210 -9.34 15.00 -2.81
N ALA A 211 -9.34 16.18 -2.19
CA ALA A 211 -9.94 17.38 -2.74
C ALA A 211 -9.19 17.88 -3.99
N ALA A 212 -7.85 17.83 -3.97
CA ALA A 212 -7.03 18.16 -5.13
C ALA A 212 -7.23 17.18 -6.30
N ALA A 213 -7.37 15.88 -6.03
CA ALA A 213 -7.73 14.87 -7.03
C ALA A 213 -9.10 15.20 -7.67
N ARG A 214 -10.16 15.31 -6.85
CA ARG A 214 -11.51 15.68 -7.32
C ARG A 214 -11.54 16.98 -8.16
N LYS A 215 -10.71 17.98 -7.82
CA LYS A 215 -10.58 19.22 -8.61
C LYS A 215 -9.95 18.97 -9.99
N ARG A 216 -8.94 18.09 -10.08
CA ARG A 216 -8.34 17.66 -11.36
C ARG A 216 -9.33 16.85 -12.18
N ASP A 217 -10.00 15.87 -11.56
CA ASP A 217 -10.97 15.01 -12.23
C ASP A 217 -12.14 15.83 -12.80
N ARG A 218 -12.67 16.80 -12.02
CA ARG A 218 -13.69 17.75 -12.49
C ARG A 218 -13.19 18.62 -13.64
N ARG A 219 -11.93 19.07 -13.60
CA ARG A 219 -11.34 19.87 -14.69
C ARG A 219 -11.20 19.04 -15.97
N ALA A 220 -10.65 17.84 -15.88
CA ALA A 220 -10.52 16.92 -17.01
C ALA A 220 -11.89 16.55 -17.61
N ALA A 221 -12.91 16.34 -16.78
CA ALA A 221 -14.28 16.09 -17.26
C ALA A 221 -14.89 17.29 -17.98
N LEU A 222 -14.62 18.53 -17.53
CA LEU A 222 -15.04 19.76 -18.22
C LEU A 222 -14.31 19.93 -19.56
N GLU A 223 -13.00 19.72 -19.59
CA GLU A 223 -12.19 19.79 -20.82
C GLU A 223 -12.63 18.72 -21.85
N MET A 224 -12.89 17.48 -21.40
CA MET A 224 -13.46 16.42 -22.25
C MET A 224 -14.87 16.74 -22.75
N ASN A 225 -15.73 17.35 -21.93
CA ASN A 225 -17.04 17.80 -22.38
C ASN A 225 -16.95 18.93 -23.41
N GLN A 226 -16.02 19.88 -23.27
CA GLN A 226 -15.76 20.92 -24.27
C GLN A 226 -15.30 20.31 -25.60
N LEU A 227 -14.32 19.39 -25.57
CA LEU A 227 -13.86 18.66 -26.76
C LEU A 227 -15.00 17.86 -27.41
N ARG A 228 -15.85 17.20 -26.62
CA ARG A 228 -17.03 16.47 -27.12
C ARG A 228 -18.07 17.38 -27.76
N THR A 229 -18.29 18.59 -27.22
CA THR A 229 -19.18 19.59 -27.83
C THR A 229 -18.62 20.11 -29.16
N ILE A 230 -17.31 20.33 -29.26
CA ILE A 230 -16.64 20.76 -30.50
C ILE A 230 -16.69 19.65 -31.57
N ALA A 231 -16.42 18.39 -31.19
CA ALA A 231 -16.56 17.25 -32.10
C ALA A 231 -18.03 17.01 -32.51
N GLY A 232 -18.97 17.21 -31.58
CA GLY A 232 -20.40 17.10 -31.81
C GLY A 232 -20.96 18.20 -32.72
N SER A 233 -20.44 19.42 -32.67
CA SER A 233 -20.83 20.49 -33.60
C SER A 233 -20.25 20.27 -35.00
N ALA A 234 -19.06 19.66 -35.12
CA ALA A 234 -18.50 19.26 -36.41
C ALA A 234 -19.28 18.11 -37.09
N GLY A 235 -19.75 17.11 -36.35
CA GLY A 235 -20.59 16.02 -36.86
C GLY A 235 -22.09 16.32 -36.92
N GLY A 236 -22.52 17.52 -36.47
CA GLY A 236 -23.89 17.82 -36.07
C GLY A 236 -24.75 18.61 -37.06
N ARG A 237 -24.30 18.84 -38.31
CA ARG A 237 -25.16 19.44 -39.36
C ARG A 237 -26.19 18.45 -39.90
N LYS A 238 -27.15 18.06 -39.05
CA LYS A 238 -28.44 17.55 -39.52
C LYS A 238 -29.09 18.66 -40.36
N ARG A 239 -29.37 18.36 -41.63
CA ARG A 239 -30.12 19.25 -42.54
C ARG A 239 -31.51 19.50 -41.94
N SER A 240 -31.70 20.62 -41.25
CA SER A 240 -33.05 21.13 -40.98
C SER A 240 -33.68 21.53 -42.31
N SER A 241 -34.88 21.02 -42.54
CA SER A 241 -35.57 21.17 -43.81
C SER A 241 -36.19 22.56 -43.95
N LYS A 242 -35.76 23.29 -44.99
CA LYS A 242 -36.60 24.19 -45.77
C LYS A 242 -37.18 25.42 -45.04
N GLU A 243 -36.34 26.18 -44.34
CA GLU A 243 -36.59 27.62 -44.18
C GLU A 243 -36.17 28.37 -45.46
N ARG A 244 -37.05 29.24 -45.97
CA ARG A 244 -36.72 30.13 -47.09
C ARG A 244 -35.78 31.19 -46.56
N ILE A 245 -34.52 31.17 -47.01
CA ILE A 245 -33.57 32.23 -46.70
C ILE A 245 -34.03 33.51 -47.40
N ALA A 246 -34.63 34.42 -46.64
CA ALA A 246 -34.66 35.82 -47.02
C ALA A 246 -33.21 36.30 -47.00
N VAL A 247 -32.66 36.65 -48.16
CA VAL A 247 -31.32 37.23 -48.26
C VAL A 247 -31.39 38.61 -47.59
N PRO A 248 -30.53 38.92 -46.59
CA PRO A 248 -30.49 40.26 -46.01
C PRO A 248 -30.18 41.30 -47.09
N ASP A 249 -30.87 42.44 -47.09
CA ASP A 249 -30.80 43.42 -48.20
C ASP A 249 -29.36 43.84 -48.55
N ALA A 250 -28.48 43.96 -47.55
CA ALA A 250 -27.06 44.29 -47.73
C ALA A 250 -26.28 43.23 -48.54
N ASP A 251 -26.62 41.95 -48.44
CA ASP A 251 -26.01 40.89 -49.25
C ASP A 251 -26.54 40.93 -50.69
N PHE A 252 -27.82 41.28 -50.88
CA PHE A 252 -28.42 41.44 -52.21
C PHE A 252 -27.83 42.65 -52.97
N GLU A 253 -27.65 43.80 -52.30
CA GLU A 253 -26.95 44.95 -52.87
C GLU A 253 -25.50 44.62 -53.27
N ARG A 254 -24.80 43.85 -52.42
CA ARG A 254 -23.43 43.39 -52.72
C ARG A 254 -23.38 42.46 -53.93
N MET A 255 -24.37 41.58 -54.10
CA MET A 255 -24.51 40.73 -55.28
C MET A 255 -24.77 41.56 -56.55
N ILE A 256 -25.64 42.59 -56.48
CA ILE A 256 -25.87 43.53 -57.58
C ILE A 256 -24.58 44.24 -57.97
N MET A 257 -23.82 44.77 -57.00
CA MET A 257 -22.56 45.48 -57.26
C MET A 257 -21.52 44.58 -57.96
N LEU A 258 -21.34 43.35 -57.49
CA LEU A 258 -20.44 42.37 -58.11
C LEU A 258 -20.90 42.00 -59.52
N ARG A 259 -22.21 41.85 -59.74
CA ARG A 259 -22.75 41.48 -61.06
C ARG A 259 -22.66 42.64 -62.06
N ALA A 260 -22.93 43.88 -61.65
CA ALA A 260 -22.74 45.06 -62.48
C ALA A 260 -21.29 45.21 -62.95
N GLY A 261 -20.31 44.91 -62.07
CA GLY A 261 -18.88 44.86 -62.44
C GLY A 261 -18.57 43.79 -63.50
N GLN A 262 -19.17 42.60 -63.39
CA GLN A 262 -19.04 41.54 -64.42
C GLN A 262 -19.67 41.93 -65.76
N ILE A 263 -20.78 42.67 -65.75
CA ILE A 263 -21.46 43.16 -66.97
C ILE A 263 -20.57 44.19 -67.67
N LYS A 264 -20.08 45.22 -66.94
CA LYS A 264 -19.16 46.24 -67.46
C LYS A 264 -17.85 45.64 -67.99
N ALA A 265 -17.35 44.56 -67.38
CA ALA A 265 -16.16 43.85 -67.86
C ALA A 265 -16.38 43.08 -69.18
N ARG A 266 -17.62 42.63 -69.46
CA ARG A 266 -18.00 41.98 -70.73
C ARG A 266 -18.42 42.99 -71.82
N GLN A 267 -18.95 44.13 -71.41
CA GLN A 267 -19.45 45.19 -72.28
C GLN A 267 -18.88 46.54 -71.79
N PRO A 268 -17.65 46.89 -72.20
CA PRO A 268 -16.96 48.09 -71.71
C PRO A 268 -17.69 49.39 -72.04
N ASP A 269 -18.53 49.41 -73.07
CA ASP A 269 -19.21 50.60 -73.56
C ASP A 269 -20.55 50.88 -72.86
N LEU A 270 -21.11 49.92 -72.11
CA LEU A 270 -22.35 50.12 -71.35
C LEU A 270 -22.17 51.17 -70.25
N ASP A 271 -23.09 52.12 -70.12
CA ASP A 271 -23.07 53.06 -69.01
C ASP A 271 -23.23 52.36 -67.64
N ARG A 272 -22.76 53.03 -66.58
CA ARG A 272 -22.84 52.55 -65.21
C ARG A 272 -24.28 52.24 -64.82
N GLU A 273 -25.26 53.10 -65.11
CA GLU A 273 -26.63 52.87 -64.63
C GLU A 273 -27.26 51.65 -65.32
N ALA A 274 -27.05 51.50 -66.63
CA ALA A 274 -27.47 50.34 -67.40
C ALA A 274 -26.88 49.02 -66.87
N CYS A 275 -25.60 49.01 -66.47
CA CYS A 275 -24.97 47.84 -65.84
C CYS A 275 -25.67 47.41 -64.54
N TYR A 276 -26.11 48.37 -63.71
CA TYR A 276 -26.79 48.08 -62.44
C TYR A 276 -28.25 47.69 -62.63
N GLU A 277 -28.96 48.28 -63.60
CA GLU A 277 -30.31 47.83 -63.96
C GLU A 277 -30.31 46.39 -64.47
N GLN A 278 -29.38 46.04 -65.37
CA GLN A 278 -29.28 44.69 -65.89
C GLN A 278 -28.89 43.70 -64.79
N ALA A 279 -27.98 44.07 -63.89
CA ALA A 279 -27.65 43.25 -62.72
C ALA A 279 -28.88 43.00 -61.82
N ARG A 280 -29.74 44.00 -61.60
CA ARG A 280 -31.01 43.83 -60.86
C ARG A 280 -31.98 42.91 -61.58
N ARG A 281 -32.13 43.02 -62.90
CA ARG A 281 -33.00 42.12 -63.70
C ARG A 281 -32.51 40.67 -63.69
N GLU A 282 -31.20 40.45 -63.75
CA GLU A 282 -30.61 39.10 -63.71
C GLU A 282 -30.64 38.45 -62.32
N LEU A 283 -30.70 39.24 -61.24
CA LEU A 283 -30.71 38.76 -59.85
C LEU A 283 -32.10 38.78 -59.19
N ALA A 284 -33.10 39.40 -59.83
CA ALA A 284 -34.47 39.36 -59.36
C ALA A 284 -35.00 37.91 -59.36
N PRO A 285 -35.71 37.48 -58.30
CA PRO A 285 -36.36 36.16 -58.31
C PRO A 285 -37.42 36.12 -59.42
N PRO A 286 -37.59 34.99 -60.12
CA PRO A 286 -38.58 34.88 -61.18
C PRO A 286 -40.00 35.06 -60.60
N CYS A 287 -40.77 35.99 -61.17
CA CYS A 287 -42.17 36.17 -60.82
C CYS A 287 -42.95 34.88 -61.11
N SER A 288 -43.63 34.35 -60.09
CA SER A 288 -44.54 33.23 -60.24
C SER A 288 -45.83 33.70 -60.92
N THR A 289 -46.02 33.32 -62.18
CA THR A 289 -47.33 33.18 -62.83
C THR A 289 -48.01 31.89 -62.37
#